data_AF-A0A413Q4L0-F1
#
_entry.id   AF-A0A413Q4L0-F1
#
_cell.length_a   1.000
_cell.length_b   1.000
_cell.length_c   1.000
_cell.angle_alpha   90.00
_cell.angle_beta   90.00
_cell.angle_gamma   90.00
#
_symmetry.space_group_name_H-M   'P 1'
#
loop_
_entity.id
_entity.type
_entity.pdbx_description
1 polymer ?
#
loop_
_entity_poly.entity_id
_entity_poly.type
_entity_poly.pdbx_seq_one_letter_code
_entity_poly.pdbx_strand_id
1 'polypeptide(L)'
;MEFSCPFGTAEKLLREKEYPSEPDKEIEVDGKVMVLSGLRVFLPEFSVTVHEGIFCDRVDGKLQPDYFVTAIVDRNTGTLLYDEECDFAECVFHWQEEKFTLALIEAQKCIVEGIEVREHENTMQTARGRGNH
;
A
#
# COMPACT_ATOMS: atom_id res chain seq x y z
N MET A 1 -1.22 9.29 9.47
CA MET A 1 0.00 10.08 9.24
C MET A 1 0.31 10.05 7.74
N GLU A 2 1.05 11.03 7.21
CA GLU A 2 1.52 11.01 5.81
C GLU A 2 3.02 11.35 5.70
N PHE A 3 3.69 10.83 4.68
CA PHE A 3 5.05 11.25 4.32
C PHE A 3 5.30 11.14 2.81
N SER A 4 6.29 11.87 2.30
CA SER A 4 6.69 11.81 0.88
C SER A 4 8.01 11.08 0.69
N CYS A 5 8.10 10.21 -0.32
CA CYS A 5 9.34 9.53 -0.71
C CYS A 5 9.36 9.23 -2.22
N PRO A 6 10.50 8.78 -2.79
CA PRO A 6 10.50 8.18 -4.13
C PRO A 6 9.63 6.92 -4.15
N PHE A 7 8.90 6.69 -5.24
CA PHE A 7 7.92 5.62 -5.36
C PHE A 7 8.53 4.22 -5.18
N GLY A 8 9.69 3.94 -5.78
CA GLY A 8 10.40 2.67 -5.59
C GLY A 8 10.95 2.45 -4.18
N THR A 9 10.93 3.49 -3.33
CA THR A 9 11.23 3.39 -1.89
C THR A 9 9.97 3.15 -1.06
N ALA A 10 8.80 3.61 -1.52
CA ALA A 10 7.54 3.46 -0.79
C ALA A 10 7.22 1.99 -0.51
N GLU A 11 7.26 1.15 -1.54
CA GLU A 11 6.97 -0.28 -1.40
C GLU A 11 7.92 -0.99 -0.42
N LYS A 12 9.23 -0.71 -0.50
CA LYS A 12 10.21 -1.26 0.46
C LYS A 12 9.90 -0.83 1.89
N LEU A 13 9.59 0.45 2.09
CA LEU A 13 9.23 0.98 3.41
C LEU A 13 7.91 0.40 3.93
N LEU A 14 6.97 0.06 3.05
CA LEU A 14 5.68 -0.55 3.42
C LEU A 14 5.82 -2.03 3.73
N ARG A 15 6.69 -2.77 3.03
CA ARG A 15 6.97 -4.19 3.30
C ARG A 15 7.83 -4.40 4.54
N GLU A 16 8.83 -3.56 4.76
CA GLU A 16 9.75 -3.68 5.90
C GLU A 16 9.14 -3.24 7.23
N LYS A 17 8.08 -2.44 7.17
CA LYS A 17 7.36 -1.99 8.35
C LYS A 17 6.04 -2.74 8.37
N GLU A 18 5.82 -3.56 9.39
CA GLU A 18 4.51 -4.17 9.67
C GLU A 18 3.50 -3.06 10.03
N TYR A 19 3.12 -2.23 9.06
CA TYR A 19 2.08 -1.24 9.22
C TYR A 19 0.74 -1.96 9.03
N PRO A 20 0.03 -2.32 10.11
CA PRO A 20 -1.34 -2.74 9.94
C PRO A 20 -2.10 -1.58 9.32
N SER A 21 -2.86 -1.85 8.27
CA SER A 21 -3.97 -0.99 7.92
C SER A 21 -5.20 -1.85 7.81
N GLU A 22 -6.29 -1.36 8.39
CA GLU A 22 -7.59 -1.93 8.14
C GLU A 22 -7.93 -1.73 6.65
N PRO A 23 -8.69 -2.66 6.06
CA PRO A 23 -9.24 -2.47 4.73
C PRO A 23 -9.96 -1.14 4.60
N ASP A 24 -9.67 -0.39 3.55
CA ASP A 24 -10.26 0.92 3.32
C ASP A 24 -11.39 0.86 2.30
N LYS A 25 -11.33 -0.11 1.38
CA LYS A 25 -12.32 -0.21 0.31
C LYS A 25 -12.50 -1.65 -0.19
N GLU A 26 -13.73 -2.00 -0.49
CA GLU A 26 -14.08 -3.20 -1.28
C GLU A 26 -14.56 -2.78 -2.67
N ILE A 27 -14.11 -3.48 -3.71
CA ILE A 27 -14.50 -3.26 -5.11
C ILE A 27 -14.93 -4.60 -5.70
N GLU A 28 -16.11 -4.67 -6.31
CA GLU A 28 -16.52 -5.84 -7.07
C GLU A 28 -15.90 -5.81 -8.47
N VAL A 29 -15.23 -6.90 -8.84
CA VAL A 29 -14.54 -7.05 -10.13
C VAL A 29 -14.78 -8.48 -10.62
N ASP A 30 -15.44 -8.63 -11.77
CA ASP A 30 -15.73 -9.90 -12.42
C ASP A 30 -16.32 -11.01 -11.49
N GLY A 31 -17.16 -10.60 -10.54
CA GLY A 31 -17.83 -11.51 -9.59
C GLY A 31 -16.99 -11.89 -8.36
N LYS A 32 -15.76 -11.38 -8.25
CA LYS A 32 -14.94 -11.42 -7.03
C LYS A 32 -15.00 -10.08 -6.29
N VAL A 33 -14.55 -10.08 -5.04
CA VAL A 33 -14.41 -8.87 -4.22
C VAL A 33 -12.93 -8.60 -4.03
N MET A 34 -12.45 -7.47 -4.54
CA MET A 34 -11.12 -6.97 -4.23
C MET A 34 -11.17 -6.10 -2.98
N VAL A 35 -10.40 -6.45 -1.97
CA VAL A 35 -10.26 -5.72 -0.70
C VAL A 35 -8.95 -4.94 -0.75
N LEU A 36 -9.02 -3.61 -0.68
CA LEU A 36 -7.87 -2.71 -0.72
C LEU A 36 -7.37 -2.36 0.68
N SER A 37 -6.05 -2.43 0.84
CA SER A 37 -5.31 -1.91 1.99
C SER A 37 -5.62 -0.42 2.21
N GLY A 38 -5.71 -0.02 3.48
CA GLY A 38 -5.84 1.38 3.88
C GLY A 38 -4.55 2.19 3.75
N LEU A 39 -3.43 1.53 3.43
CA LEU A 39 -2.21 2.22 3.00
C LEU A 39 -2.38 2.70 1.56
N ARG A 40 -2.27 4.03 1.40
CA ARG A 40 -2.50 4.71 0.13
C ARG A 40 -1.20 5.30 -0.37
N VAL A 41 -0.72 4.89 -1.54
CA VAL A 41 0.46 5.50 -2.18
C VAL A 41 0.02 6.36 -3.34
N PHE A 42 -0.15 7.65 -3.08
CA PHE A 42 -0.57 8.62 -4.07
C PHE A 42 0.61 9.03 -4.97
N LEU A 43 0.43 8.88 -6.28
CA LEU A 43 1.32 9.35 -7.33
C LEU A 43 0.73 10.61 -8.00
N PRO A 44 1.21 11.82 -7.65
CA PRO A 44 0.63 13.06 -8.14
C PRO A 44 0.70 13.24 -9.66
N GLU A 45 1.80 12.80 -10.28
CA GLU A 45 2.03 12.93 -11.72
C GLU A 45 0.92 12.26 -12.54
N PHE A 46 0.40 11.13 -12.05
CA PHE A 46 -0.66 10.38 -12.71
C PHE A 46 -2.04 10.63 -12.11
N SER A 47 -2.13 11.37 -11.00
CA SER A 47 -3.38 11.56 -10.23
C SER A 47 -4.04 10.25 -9.80
N VAL A 48 -3.24 9.25 -9.43
CA VAL A 48 -3.72 7.92 -8.99
C VAL A 48 -3.20 7.56 -7.60
N THR A 49 -3.94 6.70 -6.92
CA THR A 49 -3.52 6.04 -5.69
C THR A 49 -3.22 4.58 -6.01
N VAL A 50 -2.04 4.12 -5.59
CA VAL A 50 -1.64 2.72 -5.68
C VAL A 50 -1.86 2.06 -4.32
N HIS A 51 -2.50 0.90 -4.34
CA HIS A 51 -2.85 0.12 -3.16
C HIS A 51 -2.32 -1.31 -3.28
N GLU A 52 -1.98 -1.90 -2.15
CA GLU A 52 -2.02 -3.36 -2.02
C GLU A 52 -3.50 -3.80 -1.94
N GLY A 53 -3.83 -4.85 -2.66
CA GLY A 53 -5.17 -5.44 -2.69
C GLY A 53 -5.13 -6.94 -2.55
N ILE A 54 -6.25 -7.53 -2.16
CA ILE A 54 -6.45 -8.98 -2.12
C ILE A 54 -7.77 -9.30 -2.81
N PHE A 55 -7.72 -10.12 -3.84
CA PHE A 55 -8.93 -10.70 -4.41
C PHE A 55 -9.47 -11.78 -3.47
N CYS A 56 -10.77 -11.72 -3.21
CA CYS A 56 -11.48 -12.62 -2.33
C CYS A 56 -12.67 -13.24 -3.06
N ASP A 57 -12.89 -14.53 -2.83
CA ASP A 57 -14.14 -15.21 -3.15
C ASP A 57 -15.14 -15.01 -2.02
N ARG A 58 -16.44 -14.94 -2.37
CA ARG A 58 -17.52 -14.91 -1.38
C ARG A 58 -18.10 -16.32 -1.22
N VAL A 59 -17.69 -17.01 -0.16
CA VAL A 59 -18.13 -18.37 0.16
C VAL A 59 -18.93 -18.34 1.47
N ASP A 60 -20.18 -18.81 1.44
CA ASP A 60 -21.11 -18.80 2.59
C ASP A 60 -21.23 -17.42 3.28
N GLY A 61 -21.22 -16.35 2.47
CA GLY A 61 -21.31 -14.97 2.95
C GLY A 61 -20.05 -14.43 3.62
N LYS A 62 -18.93 -15.17 3.60
CA LYS A 62 -17.63 -14.75 4.11
C LYS A 62 -16.64 -14.53 2.96
N LEU A 63 -15.78 -13.54 3.11
CA LEU A 63 -14.66 -13.32 2.18
C LEU A 63 -13.55 -14.34 2.48
N GLN A 64 -13.15 -15.09 1.47
CA GLN A 64 -12.00 -15.98 1.50
C GLN A 64 -10.91 -15.41 0.58
N PRO A 65 -9.74 -15.02 1.12
CA PRO A 65 -8.61 -14.55 0.32
C PRO A 65 -8.17 -15.58 -0.72
N ASP A 66 -7.90 -15.11 -1.93
CA ASP A 66 -7.41 -15.92 -3.06
C ASP A 66 -5.96 -15.53 -3.40
N TYR A 67 -5.74 -14.34 -3.96
CA TYR A 67 -4.40 -13.84 -4.33
C TYR A 67 -4.23 -12.34 -4.10
N PHE A 68 -2.97 -11.90 -3.97
CA PHE A 68 -2.57 -10.51 -3.74
C PHE A 68 -2.36 -9.79 -5.07
N VAL A 69 -2.74 -8.52 -5.12
CA VAL A 69 -2.55 -7.66 -6.30
C VAL A 69 -2.07 -6.28 -5.88
N THR A 70 -1.50 -5.57 -6.84
CA THR A 70 -1.41 -4.11 -6.80
C THR A 70 -2.59 -3.55 -7.59
N ALA A 71 -3.28 -2.55 -7.01
CA ALA A 71 -4.40 -1.88 -7.65
C ALA A 71 -4.12 -0.39 -7.85
N ILE A 72 -4.44 0.11 -9.04
CA ILE A 72 -4.34 1.53 -9.42
C ILE A 72 -5.73 2.12 -9.45
N VAL A 73 -5.96 3.09 -8.57
CA VAL A 73 -7.26 3.71 -8.35
C VAL A 73 -7.18 5.19 -8.68
N ASP A 74 -8.14 5.70 -9.45
CA ASP A 74 -8.26 7.14 -9.70
C ASP A 74 -8.44 7.90 -8.38
N ARG A 75 -7.58 8.90 -8.12
CA ARG A 75 -7.57 9.59 -6.82
C ARG A 75 -8.86 10.34 -6.52
N ASN A 76 -9.55 10.84 -7.55
CA ASN A 76 -10.67 11.76 -7.38
C ASN A 76 -12.01 11.02 -7.29
N THR A 77 -12.15 9.95 -8.07
CA THR A 77 -13.39 9.17 -8.20
C THR A 77 -13.36 7.88 -7.40
N GLY A 78 -12.16 7.39 -7.06
CA GLY A 78 -11.99 6.08 -6.43
C GLY A 78 -12.24 4.92 -7.40
N THR A 79 -12.34 5.18 -8.71
CA THR A 79 -12.56 4.14 -9.73
C THR A 79 -11.31 3.28 -9.86
N LEU A 80 -11.48 1.95 -9.88
CA LEU A 80 -10.39 1.04 -10.24
C LEU A 80 -10.05 1.24 -11.73
N LEU A 81 -8.78 1.53 -12.02
CA LEU A 81 -8.29 1.75 -13.37
C LEU A 81 -7.54 0.54 -13.90
N TYR A 82 -6.80 -0.14 -13.03
CA TYR A 82 -5.96 -1.29 -13.37
C TYR A 82 -5.61 -2.08 -12.11
N ASP A 83 -5.39 -3.37 -12.26
CA ASP A 83 -4.87 -4.25 -11.21
C ASP A 83 -4.04 -5.37 -11.82
N GLU A 84 -3.04 -5.84 -11.07
CA GLU A 84 -2.16 -6.93 -11.51
C GLU A 84 -1.42 -7.58 -10.32
N GLU A 85 -1.09 -8.86 -10.43
CA GLU A 85 -0.24 -9.60 -9.48
C GLU A 85 1.26 -9.25 -9.64
N CYS A 86 1.63 -8.02 -9.30
CA CYS A 86 3.00 -7.53 -9.40
C CYS A 86 3.30 -6.44 -8.36
N ASP A 87 4.57 -6.01 -8.32
CA ASP A 87 5.05 -4.94 -7.45
C ASP A 87 4.54 -3.56 -7.92
N PHE A 88 4.60 -2.56 -7.05
CA PHE A 88 3.99 -1.24 -7.29
C PHE A 88 4.49 -0.54 -8.55
N ALA A 89 5.81 -0.53 -8.75
CA ALA A 89 6.43 0.10 -9.91
C ALA A 89 6.13 -0.65 -11.21
N GLU A 90 6.09 -1.98 -11.17
CA GLU A 90 5.76 -2.83 -12.32
C GLU A 90 4.31 -2.64 -12.74
N CYS A 91 3.39 -2.59 -11.77
CA CYS A 91 1.96 -2.36 -12.05
C CYS A 91 1.73 -1.04 -12.78
N VAL A 92 2.37 0.05 -12.31
CA VAL A 92 2.29 1.35 -12.97
C VAL A 92 2.96 1.33 -14.35
N PHE A 93 4.05 0.58 -14.51
CA PHE A 93 4.76 0.43 -15.77
C PHE A 93 3.88 -0.26 -16.83
N HIS A 94 3.23 -1.37 -16.49
CA HIS A 94 2.32 -2.08 -17.37
C HIS A 94 1.06 -1.26 -17.67
N TRP A 95 0.46 -0.63 -16.64
CA TRP A 95 -0.70 0.25 -16.82
C TRP A 95 -0.43 1.41 -17.78
N GLN A 96 0.77 1.98 -17.73
CA GLN A 96 1.17 3.07 -18.63
C GLN A 96 1.55 2.59 -20.04
N GLU A 97 1.43 1.29 -20.34
CA GLU A 97 1.83 0.67 -21.61
C GLU A 97 3.32 0.94 -21.92
N GLU A 98 4.17 0.85 -20.90
CA GLU A 98 5.63 1.01 -21.01
C GLU A 98 6.09 2.38 -21.56
N LYS A 99 5.24 3.41 -21.51
CA LYS A 99 5.58 4.78 -21.95
C LYS A 99 6.75 5.39 -21.15
N PHE A 100 6.97 4.92 -19.94
CA PHE A 100 8.04 5.33 -19.05
C PHE A 100 8.89 4.12 -18.68
N THR A 101 10.18 4.31 -18.39
CA THR A 101 10.99 3.22 -17.85
C THR A 101 10.68 2.99 -16.38
N LEU A 102 10.90 1.77 -15.88
CA LEU A 102 10.76 1.45 -14.46
C LEU A 102 11.55 2.42 -13.57
N ALA A 103 12.81 2.69 -13.91
CA ALA A 103 13.65 3.62 -13.14
C ALA A 103 13.07 5.05 -13.05
N LEU A 104 12.37 5.51 -14.10
CA LEU A 104 11.69 6.81 -14.06
C LEU A 104 10.46 6.78 -13.17
N ILE A 105 9.68 5.70 -13.21
CA ILE A 105 8.51 5.49 -12.34
C ILE A 105 8.95 5.41 -10.87
N GLU A 106 9.95 4.60 -10.55
CA GLU A 106 10.49 4.45 -9.20
C GLU A 106 11.02 5.76 -8.62
N ALA A 107 11.60 6.63 -9.46
CA ALA A 107 12.14 7.92 -9.04
C ALA A 107 11.06 8.98 -8.77
N GLN A 108 9.82 8.77 -9.22
CA GLN A 108 8.75 9.74 -9.01
C GLN A 108 8.48 9.97 -7.52
N LYS A 109 8.15 11.20 -7.17
CA LYS A 109 7.72 11.52 -5.81
C LYS A 109 6.29 11.04 -5.60
N CYS A 110 6.09 10.27 -4.53
CA CYS A 110 4.78 9.83 -4.06
C CYS A 110 4.52 10.33 -2.64
N ILE A 111 3.26 10.27 -2.22
CA ILE A 111 2.80 10.56 -0.87
C ILE A 111 2.18 9.28 -0.33
N VAL A 112 2.69 8.80 0.80
CA VAL A 112 2.16 7.63 1.51
C VAL A 112 1.24 8.13 2.63
N GLU A 113 -0.01 7.70 2.62
CA GLU A 113 -1.06 8.06 3.59
C GLU A 113 -1.63 6.79 4.27
N GLY A 114 -2.46 6.97 5.30
CA GLY A 114 -3.17 5.84 5.95
C GLY A 114 -2.32 5.06 6.95
N ILE A 115 -1.12 5.56 7.28
CA ILE A 115 -0.26 4.94 8.30
C ILE A 115 -0.81 5.22 9.69
N GLU A 116 -1.17 4.16 10.41
CA GLU A 116 -1.32 4.18 11.86
C GLU A 116 0.06 4.05 12.50
N VAL A 117 0.49 5.09 13.21
CA VAL A 117 1.67 4.98 14.06
C VAL A 117 1.26 4.15 15.25
N ARG A 118 1.67 2.88 15.31
CA ARG A 118 1.81 2.22 16.62
C ARG A 118 2.85 3.03 17.37
N GLU A 119 2.44 3.75 18.41
CA GLU A 119 3.39 4.26 19.40
C GLU A 119 4.13 3.02 19.94
N HIS A 120 5.30 2.73 19.39
CA HIS A 120 6.25 1.89 20.08
C HIS A 120 6.64 2.70 21.31
N GLU A 121 6.01 2.41 22.45
CA GLU A 121 6.57 2.71 23.76
C GLU A 121 7.95 2.04 23.80
N ASN A 122 8.97 2.77 23.32
CA ASN A 122 10.34 2.56 23.75
C ASN A 122 10.38 3.00 25.22
N THR A 123 9.82 2.20 26.12
CA THR A 123 10.30 2.15 27.49
C THR A 123 11.75 1.71 27.40
N MET A 124 12.65 2.70 27.27
CA MET A 124 14.00 2.57 27.75
C MET A 124 13.89 2.18 29.22
N GLN A 125 13.96 0.88 29.51
CA GLN A 125 14.41 0.40 30.81
C GLN A 125 15.83 0.94 30.98
N THR A 126 15.90 2.15 31.55
CA THR A 126 17.08 2.57 32.27
C THR A 126 17.19 1.62 33.45
N ALA A 127 17.95 0.54 33.24
CA ALA A 127 18.45 -0.28 34.32
C ALA A 127 19.17 0.68 35.28
N ARG A 128 18.48 1.06 36.35
CA ARG A 128 19.10 1.69 37.51
C ARG A 128 20.16 0.71 38.00
N GLY A 129 21.41 0.99 37.66
CA GLY A 129 22.56 0.41 38.34
C GLY A 129 22.39 0.66 39.83
N ARG A 130 22.07 -0.38 40.59
CA ARG A 130 22.23 -0.40 42.04
C ARG A 130 23.72 -0.45 42.32
N GLY A 131 24.32 0.72 42.47
CA GLY A 131 25.59 0.89 43.16
C GLY A 131 25.33 1.17 44.64
N ASN A 132 25.96 0.36 45.49
CA ASN A 132 26.36 0.57 46.89
C ASN A 132 25.32 1.05 47.92
N HIS A 133 24.99 0.15 48.86
CA HIS A 133 25.32 0.30 50.28
C HIS A 133 25.61 -1.08 50.88
#